data_AF-A0A3Q3VXT2-F1
#
_entry.id   AF-A0A3Q3VXT2-F1
#
_cell.length_a   1.000
_cell.length_b   1.000
_cell.length_c   1.000
_cell.angle_alpha   90.00
_cell.angle_beta   90.00
_cell.angle_gamma   90.00
#
_symmetry.space_group_name_H-M   'P 1'
#
loop_
_entity.id
_entity.type
_entity.pdbx_description
1 polymer ?
#
loop_
_entity_poly.entity_id
_entity_poly.type
_entity_poly.pdbx_seq_one_letter_code
_entity_poly.pdbx_strand_id
1 'polypeptide(L)'
;MEMHRRIHLELRNRTPSDVRELVLDNCRADEGKIKGLTADFVNLEFLSLINVGLLSVSNLPKLGKVKKKMRMKKKMMMVCPLFICYLLSL
;
A
#
# COMPACT_ATOMS: atom_id res chain seq x y z
N MET A 1 9.74 8.87 -9.21
CA MET A 1 8.31 9.24 -9.37
C MET A 1 7.66 9.27 -8.01
N GLU A 2 6.81 10.28 -7.72
CA GLU A 2 6.08 10.36 -6.46
C GLU A 2 4.96 9.31 -6.42
N MET A 3 4.70 8.75 -5.23
CA MET A 3 3.68 7.70 -5.03
C MET A 3 2.30 8.12 -5.51
N HIS A 4 1.86 9.35 -5.17
CA HIS A 4 0.53 9.85 -5.56
C HIS A 4 0.36 9.93 -7.09
N ARG A 5 1.42 10.32 -7.83
CA ARG A 5 1.39 10.38 -9.29
C ARG A 5 1.24 8.98 -9.90
N ARG A 6 1.91 7.98 -9.32
CA ARG A 6 1.80 6.61 -9.79
C ARG A 6 0.39 6.07 -9.61
N ILE A 7 -0.26 6.34 -8.47
CA ILE A 7 -1.65 5.97 -8.23
C ILE A 7 -2.56 6.59 -9.28
N HIS A 8 -2.39 7.87 -9.58
CA HIS A 8 -3.16 8.56 -10.61
C HIS A 8 -2.97 7.92 -12.01
N LEU A 9 -1.75 7.51 -12.34
CA LEU A 9 -1.42 6.81 -13.59
C LEU A 9 -2.00 5.39 -13.66
N GLU A 10 -2.09 4.67 -12.55
CA GLU A 10 -2.71 3.34 -12.48
C GLU A 10 -4.25 3.45 -12.59
N LEU A 11 -4.83 4.52 -12.04
CA LEU A 11 -6.26 4.77 -12.12
C LEU A 11 -6.72 4.98 -13.57
N ARG A 12 -5.97 5.68 -14.44
CA ARG A 12 -6.35 5.91 -15.86
C ARG A 12 -7.83 6.28 -16.06
N ASN A 13 -8.36 7.18 -15.22
CA ASN A 13 -9.79 7.59 -15.16
C ASN A 13 -10.78 6.52 -14.68
N ARG A 14 -10.31 5.39 -14.14
CA ARG A 14 -11.15 4.43 -13.43
C ARG A 14 -11.39 4.87 -12.00
N THR A 15 -12.49 4.40 -11.44
CA THR A 15 -12.77 4.63 -10.02
C THR A 15 -11.80 3.81 -9.17
N PRO A 16 -11.33 4.32 -8.02
CA PRO A 16 -10.48 3.56 -7.10
C PRO A 16 -11.17 2.29 -6.59
N SER A 17 -12.50 2.27 -6.57
CA SER A 17 -13.32 1.11 -6.22
C SER A 17 -13.21 -0.04 -7.22
N ASP A 18 -12.91 0.24 -8.49
CA ASP A 18 -12.77 -0.79 -9.55
C ASP A 18 -11.33 -1.33 -9.66
N VAL A 19 -10.37 -0.67 -9.03
CA VAL A 19 -8.97 -1.09 -9.05
C VAL A 19 -8.77 -2.28 -8.13
N ARG A 20 -8.34 -3.41 -8.73
CA ARG A 20 -8.04 -4.65 -8.00
C ARG A 20 -6.56 -4.83 -7.70
N GLU A 21 -5.70 -4.29 -8.56
CA GLU A 21 -4.25 -4.46 -8.44
C GLU A 21 -3.58 -3.10 -8.54
N LEU A 22 -2.73 -2.80 -7.57
CA LEU A 22 -2.00 -1.53 -7.52
C LEU A 22 -0.52 -1.80 -7.30
N VAL A 23 0.29 -1.38 -8.28
CA VAL A 23 1.75 -1.57 -8.27
C VAL A 23 2.43 -0.22 -8.14
N LEU A 24 3.02 0.02 -6.98
CA LEU A 24 3.66 1.29 -6.61
C LEU A 24 5.17 1.12 -6.41
N ASP A 25 5.79 0.20 -7.15
CA ASP A 25 7.22 -0.09 -7.04
C ASP A 25 8.07 1.13 -7.46
N ASN A 26 9.24 1.30 -6.81
CA ASN A 26 10.17 2.42 -7.04
C ASN A 26 9.55 3.82 -6.91
N CYS A 27 8.43 3.94 -6.19
CA CYS A 27 7.81 5.23 -5.89
C CYS A 27 8.45 5.91 -4.69
N ARG A 28 8.59 7.23 -4.70
CA ARG A 28 9.07 7.96 -3.52
C ARG A 28 7.89 8.24 -2.59
N ALA A 29 7.92 7.66 -1.39
CA ALA A 29 7.03 8.03 -0.31
C ALA A 29 7.42 9.42 0.24
N ASP A 30 6.42 10.19 0.65
CA ASP A 30 6.60 11.53 1.21
C ASP A 30 6.86 11.38 2.71
N GLU A 31 8.07 11.73 3.17
CA GLU A 31 8.52 11.52 4.56
C GLU A 31 8.34 10.07 5.06
N GLY A 32 8.44 9.09 4.17
CA GLY A 32 8.22 7.68 4.52
C GLY A 32 6.78 7.32 4.90
N LYS A 33 5.81 8.16 4.52
CA LYS A 33 4.38 7.91 4.70
C LYS A 33 3.72 7.60 3.36
N ILE A 34 2.66 6.78 3.42
CA ILE A 34 1.81 6.48 2.27
C ILE A 34 0.90 7.70 2.03
N LYS A 35 0.98 8.28 0.83
CA LYS A 35 0.10 9.36 0.37
C LYS A 35 -0.62 8.93 -0.90
N GLY A 36 -1.93 9.18 -0.95
CA GLY A 36 -2.79 8.87 -2.10
C GLY A 36 -3.47 7.50 -2.05
N LEU A 37 -3.16 6.65 -1.07
CA LEU A 37 -3.92 5.44 -0.81
C LEU A 37 -5.02 5.76 0.21
N THR A 38 -6.27 5.65 -0.18
CA THR A 38 -7.45 5.92 0.65
C THR A 38 -8.28 4.65 0.86
N ALA A 39 -9.31 4.72 1.70
CA ALA A 39 -10.21 3.58 1.91
C ALA A 39 -11.12 3.29 0.69
N ASP A 40 -11.05 4.12 -0.35
CA ASP A 40 -11.84 3.97 -1.59
C ASP A 40 -11.44 2.74 -2.40
N PHE A 41 -10.24 2.21 -2.18
CA PHE A 41 -9.73 0.98 -2.79
C PHE A 41 -10.34 -0.27 -2.17
N VAL A 42 -11.67 -0.36 -2.17
CA VAL A 42 -12.45 -1.40 -1.50
C VAL A 42 -12.31 -2.79 -2.13
N ASN A 43 -12.07 -2.85 -3.45
CA ASN A 43 -11.90 -4.09 -4.19
C ASN A 43 -10.42 -4.42 -4.49
N LEU A 44 -9.49 -3.75 -3.82
CA LEU A 44 -8.09 -4.04 -3.99
C LEU A 44 -7.78 -5.44 -3.45
N GLU A 45 -7.19 -6.28 -4.29
CA GLU A 45 -6.76 -7.65 -4.00
C GLU A 45 -5.22 -7.74 -3.93
N PHE A 46 -4.53 -6.90 -4.71
CA PHE A 46 -3.06 -6.89 -4.80
C PHE A 46 -2.49 -5.49 -4.59
N LEU A 47 -1.48 -5.38 -3.72
CA LEU A 47 -0.76 -4.14 -3.48
C LEU A 47 0.74 -4.42 -3.38
N SER A 48 1.50 -3.84 -4.31
CA SER A 48 2.98 -3.90 -4.30
C SER A 48 3.58 -2.56 -3.94
N LEU A 49 4.43 -2.55 -2.91
CA LEU A 49 5.13 -1.38 -2.40
C LEU A 49 6.62 -1.71 -2.25
N ILE A 50 7.29 -2.02 -3.37
CA ILE A 50 8.71 -2.37 -3.37
C ILE A 50 9.56 -1.11 -3.56
N ASN A 51 10.59 -0.99 -2.72
CA ASN A 51 11.61 0.06 -2.84
C ASN A 51 11.05 1.49 -2.77
N VAL A 52 10.00 1.68 -1.96
CA VAL A 52 9.28 2.95 -1.88
C VAL A 52 9.79 3.95 -0.85
N GLY A 53 10.80 3.57 -0.06
CA GLY A 53 11.35 4.43 0.99
C GLY A 53 10.34 4.78 2.09
N LEU A 54 9.33 3.94 2.32
CA LEU A 54 8.44 4.07 3.46
C LEU A 54 9.26 3.96 4.77
N LEU A 55 8.75 4.56 5.85
CA LEU A 55 9.30 4.43 7.21
C LEU A 55 8.24 3.82 8.13
N SER A 56 6.97 4.07 7.85
CA SER A 56 5.84 3.53 8.61
C SER A 56 4.65 3.20 7.71
N VAL A 57 3.83 2.26 8.18
CA VAL A 57 2.58 1.79 7.56
C VAL A 57 1.33 2.23 8.33
N SER A 58 1.48 3.08 9.36
CA SER A 58 0.35 3.54 10.19
C SER A 58 -0.72 4.33 9.43
N ASN A 59 -0.35 4.97 8.32
CA ASN A 59 -1.28 5.71 7.45
C ASN A 59 -1.98 4.82 6.41
N LEU A 60 -1.86 3.49 6.52
CA LEU A 60 -2.56 2.60 5.60
C LEU A 60 -4.06 2.60 5.93
N PRO A 61 -4.94 2.94 4.97
CA PRO A 61 -6.38 2.80 5.17
C PRO A 61 -6.77 1.34 5.37
N LYS A 62 -7.93 1.11 5.99
CA LYS A 62 -8.45 -0.24 6.24
C LYS A 62 -8.96 -0.85 4.93
N LEU A 63 -8.08 -1.56 4.24
CA LEU A 63 -8.40 -2.24 2.99
C LEU A 63 -9.07 -3.59 3.28
N GLY A 64 -10.41 -3.64 3.25
CA GLY A 64 -11.18 -4.80 3.70
C GLY A 64 -10.88 -6.12 2.96
N LYS A 65 -10.52 -6.04 1.67
CA LYS A 65 -10.27 -7.22 0.82
C LYS A 65 -8.79 -7.53 0.58
N VAL A 66 -7.87 -6.64 0.97
CA VAL A 66 -6.42 -6.83 0.81
C VAL A 66 -5.90 -7.75 1.94
N LYS A 67 -6.39 -8.99 1.99
CA LYS A 67 -6.03 -9.95 3.04
C LYS A 67 -4.86 -10.88 2.66
N LYS A 68 -4.46 -10.92 1.39
CA LYS A 68 -3.59 -12.02 0.92
C LYS A 68 -2.32 -11.64 0.14
N LYS A 69 -2.22 -10.44 -0.44
CA LYS A 69 -1.09 -10.12 -1.34
C LYS A 69 -0.58 -8.67 -1.21
N MET A 70 -0.29 -8.24 0.02
CA MET A 70 0.50 -7.03 0.24
C MET A 70 1.99 -7.38 0.23
N ARG A 71 2.74 -6.90 -0.77
CA ARG A 71 4.18 -7.17 -0.88
C ARG A 71 4.97 -5.93 -0.47
N MET A 72 5.63 -6.02 0.68
CA MET A 72 6.58 -5.01 1.16
C MET A 72 7.98 -5.62 1.31
N LYS A 73 9.04 -4.80 1.25
CA LYS A 73 10.39 -5.25 1.62
C LYS A 73 10.38 -5.69 3.10
N LYS A 74 10.75 -6.96 3.35
CA LYS A 74 10.90 -7.55 4.71
C LYS A 74 11.73 -6.67 5.67
N LYS A 75 12.62 -5.82 5.16
CA LYS A 75 13.48 -4.95 5.97
C LYS A 75 12.70 -3.93 6.83
N MET A 76 11.49 -3.54 6.44
CA MET A 76 10.61 -2.70 7.26
C MET A 76 9.83 -3.48 8.32
N MET A 77 9.65 -4.79 8.10
CA MET A 77 8.75 -5.65 8.88
C MET A 77 9.25 -5.87 10.33
N MET A 78 10.50 -5.47 10.64
CA MET A 78 11.09 -5.52 11.98
C MET A 78 10.92 -4.22 12.81
N VAL A 79 10.31 -3.16 12.27
CA VAL A 79 10.25 -1.84 12.96
C VAL A 79 8.87 -1.55 13.54
N CYS A 80 7.85 -2.37 13.27
CA CYS A 80 6.48 -2.15 13.74
C CYS A 80 5.90 -3.40 14.42
N PRO A 81 5.73 -3.44 15.76
CA PRO A 81 5.11 -4.57 16.45
C PRO A 81 3.65 -4.83 16.02
N LEU A 82 2.98 -3.82 15.43
CA LEU A 82 1.61 -3.95 14.90
C LEU A 82 1.49 -4.94 13.73
N PHE A 83 2.56 -5.16 12.95
CA PHE A 83 2.54 -6.10 11.82
C PHE A 83 2.68 -7.55 12.27
N ILE A 84 3.35 -7.80 13.41
CA ILE A 84 3.42 -9.13 14.03
C ILE A 84 2.04 -9.55 14.52
N CYS A 85 1.26 -8.67 15.13
CA CYS A 85 -0.11 -8.96 15.55
C CYS A 85 -1.04 -9.31 14.37
N TYR A 86 -0.86 -8.66 13.23
CA TYR A 86 -1.66 -8.90 12.03
C TYR A 86 -1.31 -10.23 11.33
N LEU A 87 -0.06 -10.69 11.45
CA LEU A 87 0.39 -11.97 10.88
C LEU A 87 0.14 -13.17 11.81
N LEU A 88 0.12 -12.96 13.13
CA LEU A 88 -0.18 -14.02 14.12
C LEU A 88 -1.68 -14.28 14.30
N SER A 89 -2.55 -13.38 13.83
CA SER A 89 -4.01 -13.52 13.94
C SER A 89 -4.64 -14.16 12.68
N LEU A 90 -3.86 -14.84 11.84
CA LEU A 90 -4.30 -15.47 10.59
C LEU A 90 -3.88 -16.95 10.51
#